data_AF-A0A968D679-F1
#
_entry.id   AF-A0A968D679-F1
#
_cell.length_a   1.000
_cell.length_b   1.000
_cell.length_c   1.000
_cell.angle_alpha   90.00
_cell.angle_beta   90.00
_cell.angle_gamma   90.00
#
_symmetry.space_group_name_H-M   'P 1'
#
loop_
_entity.id
_entity.type
_entity.pdbx_description
1 polymer ?
#
loop_
_entity_poly.entity_id
_entity_poly.type
_entity_poly.pdbx_seq_one_letter_code
_entity_poly.pdbx_strand_id
1 'polypeptide(L)' 'MGRVFEQFSDMLDMAPHGPDVWVGESADYPWGRVYGGQVAAQGFWAASRTVDPAF' A
#
# COMPACT_ATOMS: atom_id res chain seq x y z
N MET A 1 -2.44 14.58 7.68
CA MET A 1 -2.27 13.90 8.98
C MET A 1 -1.97 12.46 8.64
N GLY A 2 -0.75 11.99 8.85
CA GLY A 2 -0.41 10.59 8.54
C GLY A 2 -1.10 9.65 9.52
N ARG A 3 -1.33 8.41 9.10
CA ARG A 3 -1.91 7.38 9.97
C ARG A 3 -0.79 6.62 10.66
N VAL A 4 -0.99 6.29 11.94
CA VAL A 4 -0.18 5.29 12.63
C VAL A 4 -0.78 3.92 12.31
N PHE A 5 0.03 3.04 11.72
CA PHE A 5 -0.33 1.65 11.49
C PHE A 5 0.26 0.80 12.61
N GLU A 6 -0.57 -0.05 13.22
CA GLU A 6 -0.13 -0.98 14.25
C GLU A 6 0.63 -2.16 13.62
N GLN A 7 0.20 -2.59 12.43
CA GLN A 7 0.84 -3.68 11.68
C GLN A 7 1.11 -3.31 10.22
N PHE A 8 2.15 -3.93 9.65
CA PHE A 8 2.49 -3.77 8.23
C PHE A 8 1.35 -4.24 7.30
N SER A 9 0.61 -5.29 7.69
CA SER A 9 -0.55 -5.77 6.94
C SER A 9 -1.65 -4.71 6.79
N ASP A 10 -1.86 -3.89 7.82
CA ASP A 10 -2.91 -2.87 7.84
C ASP A 10 -2.61 -1.77 6.80
N MET A 11 -1.33 -1.52 6.54
CA MET A 11 -0.86 -0.57 5.53
C MET A 11 -1.01 -1.11 4.09
N LEU A 12 -1.14 -2.42 3.95
CA LEU A 12 -1.37 -3.07 2.66
C LEU A 12 -2.86 -3.25 2.36
N ASP A 13 -3.75 -3.09 3.34
CA ASP A 13 -5.21 -3.18 3.13
C ASP A 13 -5.76 -1.90 2.48
N MET A 14 -5.42 -1.73 1.20
CA MET A 14 -5.71 -0.53 0.42
C MET A 14 -7.12 -0.56 -0.16
N ALA A 15 -7.80 0.59 -0.15
CA ALA A 15 -9.13 0.73 -0.72
C ALA A 15 -9.07 0.53 -2.25
N PRO A 16 -9.96 -0.29 -2.84
CA PRO A 16 -10.09 -0.42 -4.29
C PRO A 16 -10.90 0.75 -4.87
N HIS A 17 -10.47 1.28 -6.01
CA HIS A 17 -11.09 2.40 -6.72
C HIS A 17 -11.37 2.11 -8.20
N GLY A 18 -11.21 0.87 -8.62
CA GLY A 18 -11.38 0.41 -9.98
C GLY A 18 -10.97 -1.06 -10.13
N PRO A 19 -10.97 -1.61 -11.35
CA PRO A 19 -10.56 -2.99 -11.59
C PRO A 19 -9.07 -3.23 -11.27
N ASP A 20 -8.24 -2.21 -11.41
CA ASP A 20 -6.78 -2.25 -11.27
C ASP A 20 -6.22 -1.01 -10.53
N VAL A 21 -7.07 -0.36 -9.72
CA VAL A 21 -6.72 0.90 -9.02
C VAL A 21 -6.90 0.73 -7.52
N TRP A 22 -5.86 1.10 -6.77
CA TRP A 22 -5.86 1.12 -5.30
C TRP A 22 -5.36 2.45 -4.75
N VAL A 23 -5.91 2.86 -3.62
CA VAL A 23 -5.45 4.03 -2.86
C VAL A 23 -4.78 3.57 -1.59
N GLY A 24 -3.46 3.76 -1.52
CA GLY A 24 -2.64 3.48 -0.35
C GLY A 24 -2.49 4.71 0.53
N GLU A 25 -2.62 4.52 1.83
CA GLU A 25 -2.33 5.54 2.83
C GLU A 25 -0.82 5.55 3.16
N SER A 26 -0.29 6.72 3.50
CA SER A 26 1.07 6.85 4.02
C SER A 26 1.09 6.76 5.52
N ALA A 27 2.04 5.98 6.05
CA ALA A 27 2.40 6.10 7.45
C ALA A 27 2.93 7.51 7.72
N ASP A 28 2.75 7.99 8.96
CA ASP A 28 3.35 9.24 9.38
C ASP A 28 4.85 9.04 9.62
N TYR A 29 5.68 9.73 8.83
CA TYR A 29 7.12 9.64 8.91
C TYR A 29 7.71 10.98 9.35
N PRO A 30 8.63 11.02 10.34
CA PRO A 30 9.14 12.27 10.89
C PRO A 30 9.95 13.11 9.89
N TRP A 31 10.38 12.52 8.77
CA TRP A 31 11.11 13.20 7.69
C TRP A 31 10.21 13.75 6.57
N GLY A 32 8.88 13.63 6.69
CA GLY A 32 7.91 14.30 5.80
C GLY A 32 7.80 13.77 4.37
N ARG A 33 8.50 12.68 4.05
CA ARG A 33 8.40 11.97 2.76
C ARG A 33 7.98 10.53 2.98
N VAL A 34 7.27 9.96 2.01
CA VAL A 34 6.90 8.54 2.04
C VAL A 34 8.17 7.69 1.98
N TYR A 35 8.25 6.67 2.81
CA TYR A 35 9.31 5.67 2.73
C TYR A 35 9.24 4.90 1.41
N GLY A 36 10.33 4.83 0.66
CA GLY A 36 10.35 4.16 -0.64
C GLY A 36 9.97 2.68 -0.58
N GLY A 37 10.35 1.98 0.49
CA GLY A 37 9.96 0.58 0.69
C GLY A 37 8.46 0.38 0.90
N GLN A 38 7.77 1.36 1.51
CA GLN A 38 6.31 1.33 1.62
C GLN A 38 5.69 1.39 0.22
N VAL A 39 6.09 2.36 -0.60
CA VAL A 39 5.54 2.54 -1.95
C VAL A 39 5.79 1.30 -2.80
N ALA A 40 6.99 0.72 -2.71
CA ALA A 40 7.32 -0.52 -3.40
C ALA A 40 6.42 -1.68 -2.95
N ALA A 41 6.24 -1.88 -1.64
CA ALA A 41 5.40 -2.94 -1.11
C ALA A 41 3.92 -2.78 -1.50
N GLN A 42 3.38 -1.57 -1.40
CA GLN A 42 2.01 -1.26 -1.83
C GLN A 42 1.84 -1.51 -3.34
N GLY A 43 2.83 -1.13 -4.16
CA GLY A 43 2.82 -1.39 -5.60
C GLY A 43 2.83 -2.88 -5.93
N PHE A 44 3.68 -3.68 -5.28
CA PHE A 44 3.71 -5.13 -5.49
C PHE A 44 2.44 -5.82 -5.02
N TRP A 45 1.89 -5.39 -3.89
CA TRP A 45 0.62 -5.90 -3.40
C TRP A 45 -0.53 -5.59 -4.36
N ALA A 46 -0.59 -4.38 -4.92
CA ALA A 46 -1.61 -4.00 -5.91
C ALA A 46 -1.48 -4.85 -7.18
N ALA A 47 -0.24 -5.01 -7.68
CA ALA A 47 0.03 -5.86 -8.84
C ALA A 47 -0.41 -7.31 -8.61
N SER A 48 -0.14 -7.88 -7.43
CA SER A 48 -0.53 -9.27 -7.11
C SER A 48 -2.04 -9.49 -7.08
N ARG A 49 -2.85 -8.44 -6.94
CA ARG A 49 -4.32 -8.51 -7.02
C ARG A 49 -4.88 -8.55 -8.44
N THR A 50 -4.04 -8.29 -9.44
CA THR A 50 -4.45 -8.27 -10.86
C THR A 50 -3.95 -9.47 -11.65
N VAL A 51 -3.15 -10.34 -11.03
CA VAL A 51 -2.61 -11.54 -11.65
C VAL A 51 -3.35 -12.78 -11.14
N ASP A 52 -3.45 -13.80 -11.99
CA ASP A 52 -3.99 -15.09 -11.58
C ASP A 52 -3.04 -15.73 -10.55
N PRO A 53 -3.54 -16.19 -9.38
CA PRO A 53 -2.72 -16.79 -8.34
C PRO A 53 -1.90 -18.03 -8.74
N ALA A 54 -2.19 -18.63 -9.89
CA ALA A 54 -1.44 -19.76 -10.44
C ALA A 54 -0.12 -19.37 -11.13
N PHE A 55 0.17 -18.08 -11.27
CA PHE A 55 1.40 -17.53 -11.83
C PHE A 55 2.19 -16.72 -10.80
#